data_AF-A0A6V7L418-F1
#
_entry.id   AF-A0A6V7L418-F1
#
_cell.length_a   1.000
_cell.length_b   1.000
_cell.length_c   1.000
_cell.angle_alpha   90.00
_cell.angle_beta   90.00
_cell.angle_gamma   90.00
#
_symmetry.space_group_name_H-M   'P 1'
#
loop_
_entity.id
_entity.type
_entity.pdbx_description
1 polymer ?
#
loop_
_entity_poly.entity_id
_entity_poly.type
_entity_poly.pdbx_seq_one_letter_code
_entity_poly.pdbx_strand_id
1 'polypeptide(L)'
;VGDVMVVFSGRVHEIYTVACGTYVCWAAARGLALAFSWLPRGRRAIIDRIKHWAIVSVRASIAFVLLVGVIPLLFGLLLELVVVIPLRVPLEQNPILFIWQDWALGVLYTKIATAITMMGPEWRLRTAIERAYNDGVREMDLKFVITDLAAPVICVFGLALAVPYAIAYGIIPLFVSNLQTQILIARRLYPFLLLIILVCVLITFHIRQFRKLYEHIKNDKYLVGQRLVNYEHRNTRQQQAQRTSS
;
A
#
# COMPACT_ATOMS: atom_id res chain seq x y z
N VAL A 1 -53.83 9.49 -10.63
CA VAL A 1 -52.46 8.99 -10.35
C VAL A 1 -51.50 9.26 -11.52
N GLY A 2 -51.93 9.09 -12.78
CA GLY A 2 -51.10 9.38 -13.96
C GLY A 2 -50.64 10.84 -14.11
N ASP A 3 -51.52 11.82 -13.92
CA ASP A 3 -51.17 13.26 -14.06
C ASP A 3 -50.10 13.73 -13.08
N VAL A 4 -50.17 13.24 -11.83
CA VAL A 4 -49.20 13.61 -10.79
C VAL A 4 -47.81 13.07 -11.15
N MET A 5 -47.71 11.86 -11.70
CA MET A 5 -46.45 11.26 -12.15
C MET A 5 -45.82 12.01 -13.33
N VAL A 6 -46.62 12.48 -14.29
CA VAL A 6 -46.14 13.26 -15.44
C VAL A 6 -45.63 14.63 -15.00
N VAL A 7 -46.34 15.31 -14.10
CA VAL A 7 -45.91 16.59 -13.52
C VAL A 7 -44.62 16.45 -12.70
N PHE A 8 -44.47 15.39 -11.91
CA PHE A 8 -43.22 15.13 -11.20
C PHE A 8 -42.05 14.84 -12.15
N SER A 9 -42.28 14.07 -13.23
CA SER A 9 -41.25 13.78 -14.23
C SER A 9 -40.79 15.03 -14.99
N GLY A 10 -41.72 15.93 -15.34
CA GLY A 10 -41.42 17.22 -15.98
C GLY A 10 -40.63 18.17 -15.07
N ARG A 11 -41.05 18.32 -13.81
CA ARG A 11 -40.32 19.16 -12.83
C ARG A 11 -38.90 18.66 -12.55
N VAL A 12 -38.71 17.33 -12.55
CA VAL A 12 -37.39 16.71 -12.37
C VAL A 12 -36.45 17.08 -13.53
N HIS A 13 -36.93 17.06 -14.78
CA HIS A 13 -36.16 17.49 -15.93
C HIS A 13 -35.79 18.98 -15.88
N GLU A 14 -36.72 19.86 -15.49
CA GLU A 14 -36.43 21.30 -15.38
C GLU A 14 -35.36 21.61 -14.31
N ILE A 15 -35.38 20.89 -13.18
CA ILE A 15 -34.35 21.02 -12.14
C ILE A 15 -32.97 20.59 -12.67
N TYR A 16 -32.88 19.49 -13.42
CA TYR A 16 -31.61 19.06 -14.04
C TYR A 16 -31.12 20.05 -15.09
N THR A 17 -32.00 20.63 -15.90
CA THR A 17 -31.64 21.64 -16.91
C THR A 17 -31.15 22.92 -16.26
N VAL A 18 -31.83 23.41 -15.21
CA VAL A 18 -31.41 24.60 -14.44
C VAL A 18 -30.08 24.34 -13.73
N ALA A 19 -29.89 23.16 -13.12
CA ALA A 19 -28.62 22.78 -12.52
C ALA A 19 -27.48 22.75 -13.55
N CYS A 20 -27.69 22.09 -14.69
CA CYS A 20 -26.72 22.02 -15.78
C CYS A 20 -26.34 23.42 -16.28
N GLY A 21 -27.33 24.28 -16.57
CA GLY A 21 -27.10 25.66 -16.99
C GLY A 21 -26.34 26.48 -15.96
N THR A 22 -26.63 26.29 -14.67
CA THR A 22 -25.93 26.97 -13.57
C THR A 22 -24.46 26.54 -13.48
N TYR A 23 -24.16 25.24 -13.62
CA TYR A 23 -22.78 24.75 -13.64
C TYR A 23 -22.00 25.25 -14.86
N VAL A 24 -22.63 25.31 -16.04
CA VAL A 24 -22.02 25.83 -17.26
C VAL A 24 -21.70 27.33 -17.11
N CYS A 25 -22.66 28.13 -16.63
CA CYS A 25 -22.44 29.56 -16.36
C CYS A 25 -21.35 29.79 -15.31
N TRP A 26 -21.34 29.00 -14.23
CA TRP A 26 -20.30 29.10 -13.20
C TRP A 26 -18.92 28.72 -13.75
N ALA A 27 -18.81 27.65 -14.54
CA ALA A 27 -17.56 27.23 -15.19
C ALA A 27 -17.06 28.29 -16.18
N ALA A 28 -17.96 28.88 -16.97
CA ALA A 28 -17.62 29.97 -17.89
C ALA A 28 -17.12 31.21 -17.14
N ALA A 29 -17.82 31.65 -16.09
CA ALA A 29 -17.40 32.78 -15.26
C ALA A 29 -16.02 32.52 -14.61
N ARG A 30 -15.77 31.30 -14.16
CA ARG A 30 -14.49 30.90 -13.56
C ARG A 30 -13.37 30.81 -14.60
N GLY A 31 -13.68 30.32 -15.81
CA GLY A 31 -12.77 30.30 -16.95
C GLY A 31 -12.37 31.71 -17.40
N LEU A 32 -13.33 32.63 -17.47
CA LEU A 32 -13.08 34.04 -17.77
C LEU A 32 -12.27 34.73 -16.67
N ALA A 33 -12.59 34.51 -15.39
CA ALA A 33 -11.81 35.05 -14.27
C ALA A 33 -10.36 34.53 -14.27
N LEU A 34 -10.16 33.25 -14.60
CA LEU A 34 -8.83 32.67 -14.80
C LEU A 34 -8.13 33.32 -16.01
N ALA A 35 -8.79 33.43 -17.15
CA ALA A 35 -8.22 34.08 -18.34
C ALA A 35 -7.80 35.54 -18.08
N PHE A 36 -8.65 36.33 -17.42
CA PHE A 36 -8.36 37.72 -17.04
C PHE A 36 -7.22 37.82 -16.02
N SER A 37 -7.14 36.90 -15.05
CA SER A 37 -6.03 36.87 -14.09
C SER A 37 -4.71 36.37 -14.71
N TRP A 38 -4.75 35.75 -15.89
CA TRP A 38 -3.58 35.23 -16.62
C TRP A 38 -3.08 36.21 -17.69
N LEU A 39 -3.95 37.05 -18.23
CA LEU A 39 -3.65 38.09 -19.22
C LEU A 39 -2.47 39.01 -18.81
N PRO A 40 -2.34 39.50 -17.56
CA PRO A 40 -1.25 40.38 -17.15
C PRO A 40 0.05 39.66 -16.79
N ARG A 41 0.08 38.31 -16.74
CA ARG A 41 1.25 37.52 -16.27
C ARG A 41 2.27 37.15 -17.36
N GLY A 42 1.98 37.44 -18.63
CA GLY A 42 2.85 37.15 -19.78
C GLY A 42 2.84 35.67 -20.21
N ARG A 43 2.85 35.41 -21.53
CA ARG A 43 2.76 34.06 -22.11
C ARG A 43 3.83 33.09 -21.58
N ARG A 44 5.03 33.58 -21.28
CA ARG A 44 6.15 32.76 -20.77
C ARG A 44 5.85 32.14 -19.41
N ALA A 45 5.35 32.94 -18.44
CA ALA A 45 5.00 32.43 -17.11
C ALA A 45 3.84 31.42 -17.15
N ILE A 46 2.92 31.55 -18.12
CA ILE A 46 1.83 30.59 -18.33
C ILE A 46 2.39 29.26 -18.85
N ILE A 47 3.25 29.32 -19.87
CA ILE A 47 3.89 28.12 -20.44
C ILE A 47 4.70 27.38 -19.37
N ASP A 48 5.46 28.10 -18.54
CA ASP A 48 6.26 27.48 -17.48
C ASP A 48 5.38 26.81 -16.41
N ARG A 49 4.25 27.41 -16.06
CA ARG A 49 3.26 26.78 -15.17
C ARG A 49 2.66 25.53 -15.80
N ILE A 50 2.24 25.58 -17.07
CA ILE A 50 1.67 24.41 -17.77
C ILE A 50 2.70 23.29 -17.82
N LYS A 51 3.95 23.58 -18.17
CA LYS A 51 5.03 22.58 -18.17
C LYS A 51 5.24 21.96 -16.79
N HIS A 52 5.28 22.78 -15.74
CA HIS A 52 5.44 22.30 -14.37
C HIS A 52 4.27 21.38 -13.96
N TRP A 53 3.02 21.82 -14.18
CA TRP A 53 1.83 21.01 -13.86
C TRP A 53 1.72 19.75 -14.72
N ALA A 54 2.15 19.79 -15.98
CA ALA A 54 2.21 18.60 -16.83
C ALA A 54 3.22 17.58 -16.29
N ILE A 55 4.40 18.02 -15.87
CA ILE A 55 5.41 17.13 -15.26
C ILE A 55 4.88 16.52 -13.95
N VAL A 56 4.28 17.34 -13.09
CA VAL A 56 3.67 16.88 -11.84
C VAL A 56 2.56 15.86 -12.12
N SER A 57 1.69 16.14 -13.11
CA SER A 57 0.61 15.24 -13.52
C SER A 57 1.13 13.90 -14.03
N VAL A 58 2.17 13.90 -14.87
CA VAL A 58 2.80 12.66 -15.36
C VAL A 58 3.37 11.86 -14.20
N ARG A 59 4.14 12.49 -13.30
CA ARG A 59 4.70 11.80 -12.12
C ARG A 59 3.59 11.21 -11.24
N ALA A 60 2.57 11.98 -10.93
CA ALA A 60 1.42 11.56 -10.15
C ALA A 60 0.68 10.40 -10.81
N SER A 61 0.50 10.43 -12.14
CA SER A 61 -0.16 9.37 -12.88
C SER A 61 0.61 8.04 -12.81
N ILE A 62 1.94 8.07 -12.90
CA ILE A 62 2.79 6.87 -12.78
C ILE A 62 2.65 6.29 -11.37
N ALA A 63 2.77 7.13 -10.33
CA ALA A 63 2.60 6.67 -8.95
C ALA A 63 1.20 6.11 -8.71
N PHE A 64 0.15 6.75 -9.24
CA PHE A 64 -1.22 6.27 -9.13
C PHE A 64 -1.42 4.90 -9.79
N VAL A 65 -0.93 4.72 -11.01
CA VAL A 65 -1.01 3.43 -11.73
C VAL A 65 -0.30 2.34 -10.94
N LEU A 66 0.88 2.61 -10.38
CA LEU A 66 1.62 1.63 -9.59
C LEU A 66 0.91 1.29 -8.27
N LEU A 67 0.52 2.32 -7.50
CA LEU A 67 0.00 2.14 -6.14
C LEU A 67 -1.47 1.73 -6.09
N VAL A 68 -2.30 2.16 -7.03
CA VAL A 68 -3.76 1.92 -7.07
C VAL A 68 -4.16 0.94 -8.17
N GLY A 69 -3.36 0.81 -9.23
CA GLY A 69 -3.57 -0.17 -10.29
C GLY A 69 -2.82 -1.47 -10.01
N VAL A 70 -1.50 -1.44 -10.16
CA VAL A 70 -0.65 -2.64 -10.20
C VAL A 70 -0.61 -3.37 -8.86
N ILE A 71 -0.33 -2.68 -7.75
CA ILE A 71 -0.24 -3.33 -6.43
C ILE A 71 -1.57 -4.00 -6.05
N PRO A 72 -2.72 -3.31 -6.11
CA PRO A 72 -4.02 -3.94 -5.87
C PRO A 72 -4.32 -5.11 -6.79
N LEU A 73 -4.05 -4.97 -8.09
CA LEU A 73 -4.29 -6.04 -9.05
C LEU A 73 -3.49 -7.31 -8.71
N LEU A 74 -2.19 -7.17 -8.43
CA LEU A 74 -1.34 -8.30 -8.06
C LEU A 74 -1.80 -8.94 -6.75
N PHE A 75 -2.16 -8.12 -5.75
CA PHE A 75 -2.60 -8.64 -4.46
C PHE A 75 -3.96 -9.35 -4.56
N GLY A 76 -4.90 -8.78 -5.30
CA GLY A 76 -6.21 -9.37 -5.58
C GLY A 76 -6.09 -10.70 -6.31
N LEU A 77 -5.29 -10.76 -7.38
CA LEU A 77 -5.01 -12.01 -8.11
C LEU A 77 -4.38 -13.07 -7.20
N LEU A 78 -3.44 -12.69 -6.33
CA LEU A 78 -2.80 -13.62 -5.41
C LEU A 78 -3.81 -14.24 -4.44
N LEU A 79 -4.70 -13.43 -3.86
CA LEU A 79 -5.73 -13.94 -2.94
C LEU A 79 -6.83 -14.72 -3.67
N GLU A 80 -7.20 -14.34 -4.89
CA GLU A 80 -8.12 -15.13 -5.71
C GLU A 80 -7.53 -16.52 -5.96
N LEU A 81 -6.27 -16.61 -6.40
CA LEU A 81 -5.62 -17.90 -6.67
C LEU A 81 -5.41 -18.76 -5.43
N VAL A 82 -5.08 -18.16 -4.29
CA VAL A 82 -4.71 -18.91 -3.09
C VAL A 82 -5.90 -19.23 -2.20
N VAL A 83 -6.85 -18.31 -2.06
CA VAL A 83 -7.94 -18.44 -1.08
C VAL A 83 -9.25 -18.70 -1.81
N VAL A 84 -9.62 -17.85 -2.78
CA VAL A 84 -10.96 -17.89 -3.36
C VAL A 84 -11.14 -19.12 -4.25
N ILE A 85 -10.23 -19.37 -5.20
CA ILE A 85 -10.35 -20.47 -6.16
C ILE A 85 -10.44 -21.84 -5.45
N PRO A 86 -9.58 -22.18 -4.46
CA PRO A 86 -9.68 -23.46 -3.77
C PRO A 86 -10.95 -23.62 -2.94
N LEU A 87 -11.53 -22.53 -2.42
CA LEU A 87 -12.78 -22.55 -1.65
C LEU A 87 -14.04 -22.59 -2.54
N ARG A 88 -13.99 -21.88 -3.67
CA ARG A 88 -15.10 -21.68 -4.61
C ARG A 88 -15.27 -22.83 -5.58
N VAL A 89 -14.17 -23.31 -6.18
CA VAL A 89 -14.20 -24.12 -7.40
C VAL A 89 -13.79 -25.57 -7.11
N PRO A 90 -14.69 -26.55 -7.30
CA PRO A 90 -14.33 -27.97 -7.20
C PRO A 90 -13.29 -28.36 -8.26
N LEU A 91 -12.53 -29.41 -7.97
CA LEU A 91 -11.33 -29.80 -8.73
C LEU A 91 -11.60 -30.07 -10.22
N GLU A 92 -12.81 -30.50 -10.56
CA GLU A 92 -13.26 -30.87 -11.91
C GLU A 92 -13.61 -29.67 -12.80
N GLN A 93 -13.68 -28.45 -12.26
CA GLN A 93 -14.09 -27.26 -12.99
C GLN A 93 -12.96 -26.24 -13.13
N ASN A 94 -12.92 -25.52 -14.25
CA ASN A 94 -11.93 -24.48 -14.47
C ASN A 94 -12.37 -23.15 -13.84
N PRO A 95 -11.50 -22.48 -13.06
CA PRO A 95 -11.80 -21.17 -12.51
C PRO A 95 -11.83 -20.10 -13.61
N ILE A 96 -12.84 -19.23 -13.56
CA ILE A 96 -12.92 -18.03 -14.39
C ILE A 96 -12.41 -16.85 -13.55
N LEU A 97 -11.41 -16.15 -14.09
CA LEU A 97 -10.81 -14.96 -13.50
C LEU A 97 -11.45 -13.70 -14.09
N PHE A 98 -11.89 -12.79 -13.23
CA PHE A 98 -12.49 -11.52 -13.63
C PHE A 98 -11.59 -10.39 -13.16
N ILE A 99 -10.65 -9.98 -14.02
CA ILE A 99 -9.57 -9.02 -13.72
C ILE A 99 -10.09 -7.75 -13.03
N TRP A 100 -11.23 -7.21 -13.47
CA TRP A 100 -11.81 -6.00 -12.87
C TRP A 100 -12.35 -6.23 -11.45
N GLN A 101 -12.97 -7.39 -11.20
CA GLN A 101 -13.44 -7.77 -9.87
C GLN A 101 -12.25 -8.05 -8.94
N ASP A 102 -11.25 -8.78 -9.44
CA ASP A 102 -10.04 -9.11 -8.69
C ASP A 102 -9.26 -7.84 -8.34
N TRP A 103 -9.20 -6.86 -9.24
CA TRP A 103 -8.66 -5.54 -8.96
C TRP A 103 -9.43 -4.81 -7.85
N ALA A 104 -10.77 -4.78 -7.93
CA ALA A 104 -11.59 -4.10 -6.92
C ALA A 104 -11.44 -4.74 -5.52
N LEU A 105 -11.43 -6.07 -5.46
CA LEU A 105 -11.11 -6.82 -4.23
C LEU A 105 -9.69 -6.54 -3.76
N GLY A 106 -8.74 -6.51 -4.69
CA GLY A 106 -7.36 -6.09 -4.46
C GLY A 106 -7.26 -4.72 -3.80
N VAL A 107 -8.02 -3.71 -4.26
CA VAL A 107 -8.03 -2.36 -3.68
C VAL A 107 -8.52 -2.41 -2.24
N LEU A 108 -9.58 -3.19 -1.96
CA LEU A 108 -10.07 -3.41 -0.61
C LEU A 108 -9.00 -4.04 0.29
N TYR A 109 -8.34 -5.09 -0.18
CA TYR A 109 -7.30 -5.79 0.58
C TYR A 109 -6.07 -4.92 0.80
N THR A 110 -5.60 -4.20 -0.22
CA THR A 110 -4.49 -3.25 -0.07
C THR A 110 -4.85 -2.18 0.95
N LYS A 111 -6.08 -1.65 0.95
CA LYS A 111 -6.52 -0.69 1.96
C LYS A 111 -6.47 -1.25 3.39
N ILE A 112 -6.93 -2.48 3.59
CA ILE A 112 -6.84 -3.17 4.89
C ILE A 112 -5.38 -3.39 5.29
N ALA A 113 -4.55 -3.90 4.37
CA ALA A 113 -3.13 -4.13 4.62
C ALA A 113 -2.37 -2.84 4.94
N THR A 114 -2.67 -1.75 4.25
CA THR A 114 -2.12 -0.42 4.56
C THR A 114 -2.58 0.05 5.94
N ALA A 115 -3.86 -0.11 6.31
CA ALA A 115 -4.34 0.26 7.64
C ALA A 115 -3.61 -0.52 8.74
N ILE A 116 -3.47 -1.84 8.59
CA ILE A 116 -2.70 -2.69 9.52
C ILE A 116 -1.23 -2.26 9.56
N THR A 117 -0.64 -1.94 8.41
CA THR A 117 0.76 -1.49 8.30
C THR A 117 1.01 -0.18 9.05
N MET A 118 0.03 0.73 9.03
CA MET A 118 0.07 2.00 9.75
C MET A 118 -0.18 1.83 11.26
N MET A 119 -0.97 0.84 11.66
CA MET A 119 -1.15 0.46 13.08
C MET A 119 0.04 -0.32 13.64
N GLY A 120 0.89 -0.88 12.77
CA GLY A 120 2.05 -1.67 13.14
C GLY A 120 3.24 -0.84 13.66
N PRO A 121 4.31 -1.53 14.10
CA PRO A 121 5.53 -0.88 14.58
C PRO A 121 6.27 -0.11 13.47
N GLU A 122 7.18 0.78 13.85
CA GLU A 122 8.04 1.51 12.90
C GLU A 122 8.93 0.53 12.11
N TRP A 123 8.58 0.35 10.84
CA TRP A 123 9.26 -0.51 9.86
C TRP A 123 9.32 0.21 8.51
N ARG A 124 10.27 -0.20 7.65
CA ARG A 124 10.59 0.52 6.40
C ARG A 124 9.37 0.83 5.52
N LEU A 125 8.41 -0.10 5.43
CA LEU A 125 7.21 0.08 4.60
C LEU A 125 6.29 1.19 5.14
N ARG A 126 6.03 1.22 6.46
CA ARG A 126 5.23 2.29 7.08
C ARG A 126 5.88 3.65 6.88
N THR A 127 7.18 3.76 7.15
CA THR A 127 7.92 5.02 6.95
C THR A 127 7.87 5.47 5.49
N ALA A 128 7.92 4.53 4.54
CA ALA A 128 7.79 4.85 3.12
C ALA A 128 6.39 5.34 2.73
N ILE A 129 5.33 4.74 3.31
CA ILE A 129 3.94 5.18 3.11
C ILE A 129 3.71 6.56 3.74
N GLU A 130 4.16 6.78 4.98
CA GLU A 130 4.04 8.07 5.67
C GLU A 130 4.76 9.18 4.92
N ARG A 131 5.99 8.92 4.43
CA ARG A 131 6.73 9.88 3.62
C ARG A 131 6.02 10.18 2.30
N ALA A 132 5.55 9.16 1.59
CA ALA A 132 4.81 9.35 0.35
C ALA A 132 3.51 10.14 0.55
N TYR A 133 2.86 9.99 1.71
CA TYR A 133 1.69 10.78 2.10
C TYR A 133 2.04 12.24 2.43
N ASN A 134 3.12 12.46 3.20
CA ASN A 134 3.54 13.79 3.65
C ASN A 134 4.12 14.66 2.53
N ASP A 135 4.89 14.08 1.59
CA ASP A 135 5.49 14.82 0.46
C ASP A 135 4.39 15.36 -0.50
N GLY A 136 3.21 14.74 -0.50
CA GLY A 136 2.07 15.14 -1.32
C GLY A 136 2.32 14.99 -2.81
N VAL A 137 1.32 15.33 -3.64
CA VAL A 137 1.39 15.12 -5.10
C VAL A 137 2.34 16.09 -5.80
N ARG A 138 2.52 17.31 -5.26
CA ARG A 138 3.27 18.38 -5.93
C ARG A 138 4.78 18.23 -5.81
N GLU A 139 5.27 17.85 -4.62
CA GLU A 139 6.70 17.68 -4.33
C GLU A 139 7.10 16.20 -4.30
N MET A 140 6.30 15.32 -4.91
CA MET A 140 6.50 13.88 -4.88
C MET A 140 7.83 13.47 -5.52
N ASP A 141 8.68 12.79 -4.74
CA ASP A 141 9.84 12.08 -5.26
C ASP A 141 9.39 10.75 -5.89
N LEU A 142 9.16 10.77 -7.21
CA LEU A 142 8.74 9.59 -7.95
C LEU A 142 9.75 8.43 -7.83
N LYS A 143 11.06 8.75 -7.76
CA LYS A 143 12.09 7.71 -7.65
C LYS A 143 11.91 6.95 -6.35
N PHE A 144 11.74 7.67 -5.24
CA PHE A 144 11.47 7.10 -3.94
C PHE A 144 10.20 6.22 -3.94
N VAL A 145 9.09 6.72 -4.49
CA VAL A 145 7.83 5.95 -4.58
C VAL A 145 8.02 4.66 -5.37
N ILE A 146 8.81 4.69 -6.45
CA ILE A 146 9.08 3.49 -7.24
C ILE A 146 10.01 2.54 -6.49
N THR A 147 11.16 3.00 -5.99
CA THR A 147 12.22 2.11 -5.49
C THR A 147 11.97 1.61 -4.08
N ASP A 148 11.46 2.46 -3.19
CA ASP A 148 11.33 2.13 -1.77
C ASP A 148 9.93 1.66 -1.39
N LEU A 149 8.90 2.01 -2.18
CA LEU A 149 7.52 1.64 -1.91
C LEU A 149 6.97 0.61 -2.92
N ALA A 150 6.93 0.94 -4.21
CA ALA A 150 6.23 0.11 -5.19
C ALA A 150 7.01 -1.14 -5.62
N ALA A 151 8.28 -1.00 -6.02
CA ALA A 151 9.12 -2.09 -6.50
C ALA A 151 9.23 -3.26 -5.52
N PRO A 152 9.53 -3.09 -4.21
CA PRO A 152 9.64 -4.23 -3.30
C PRO A 152 8.32 -4.99 -3.16
N VAL A 153 7.20 -4.27 -3.09
CA VAL A 153 5.86 -4.86 -2.98
C VAL A 153 5.49 -5.61 -4.27
N ILE A 154 5.69 -4.97 -5.42
CA ILE A 154 5.44 -5.57 -6.75
C ILE A 154 6.33 -6.79 -6.97
N CYS A 155 7.61 -6.74 -6.61
CA CYS A 155 8.51 -7.88 -6.72
C CYS A 155 8.07 -9.04 -5.84
N VAL A 156 7.68 -8.78 -4.58
CA VAL A 156 7.21 -9.84 -3.67
C VAL A 156 5.94 -10.50 -4.20
N PHE A 157 4.93 -9.72 -4.59
CA PHE A 157 3.69 -10.29 -5.14
C PHE A 157 3.91 -10.95 -6.51
N GLY A 158 4.72 -10.32 -7.38
CA GLY A 158 5.07 -10.87 -8.68
C GLY A 158 5.81 -12.21 -8.56
N LEU A 159 6.78 -12.32 -7.64
CA LEU A 159 7.46 -13.59 -7.35
C LEU A 159 6.51 -14.62 -6.75
N ALA A 160 5.62 -14.21 -5.82
CA ALA A 160 4.64 -15.11 -5.23
C ALA A 160 3.66 -15.67 -6.27
N LEU A 161 3.37 -14.94 -7.35
CA LEU A 161 2.56 -15.41 -8.47
C LEU A 161 3.39 -16.24 -9.48
N ALA A 162 4.60 -15.79 -9.80
CA ALA A 162 5.45 -16.37 -10.84
C ALA A 162 6.10 -17.69 -10.42
N VAL A 163 6.55 -17.83 -9.17
CA VAL A 163 7.25 -19.03 -8.70
C VAL A 163 6.35 -20.28 -8.76
N PRO A 164 5.13 -20.28 -8.20
CA PRO A 164 4.23 -21.44 -8.33
C PRO A 164 3.88 -21.72 -9.79
N TYR A 165 3.69 -20.68 -10.61
CA TYR A 165 3.41 -20.84 -12.04
C TYR A 165 4.56 -21.55 -12.78
N ALA A 166 5.80 -21.07 -12.57
CA ALA A 166 6.99 -21.63 -13.19
C ALA A 166 7.23 -23.08 -12.77
N ILE A 167 6.98 -23.41 -11.49
CA ILE A 167 7.10 -24.78 -11.00
C ILE A 167 6.00 -25.66 -11.62
N ALA A 168 4.73 -25.22 -11.59
CA ALA A 168 3.59 -25.99 -12.04
C ALA A 168 3.62 -26.31 -13.54
N TYR A 169 4.04 -25.36 -14.38
CA TYR A 169 4.03 -25.54 -15.83
C TYR A 169 5.41 -25.82 -16.44
N GLY A 170 6.51 -25.54 -15.72
CA GLY A 170 7.86 -25.81 -16.17
C GLY A 170 8.42 -27.12 -15.62
N ILE A 171 8.36 -27.31 -14.30
CA ILE A 171 9.04 -28.42 -13.62
C ILE A 171 8.15 -29.67 -13.56
N ILE A 172 6.89 -29.52 -13.12
CA ILE A 172 5.99 -30.67 -12.91
C ILE A 172 5.78 -31.54 -14.17
N PRO A 173 5.61 -30.99 -15.39
CA PRO A 173 5.43 -31.81 -16.60
C PRO A 173 6.62 -32.69 -16.95
N LEU A 174 7.82 -32.40 -16.43
CA LEU A 174 9.01 -33.24 -16.62
C LEU A 174 8.96 -34.54 -15.82
N PHE A 175 8.20 -34.57 -14.72
CA PHE A 175 8.11 -35.72 -13.81
C PHE A 175 6.79 -36.48 -13.92
N VAL A 176 5.71 -35.80 -14.30
CA VAL A 176 4.35 -36.36 -14.28
C VAL A 176 3.72 -36.17 -15.65
N SER A 177 3.39 -37.26 -16.35
CA SER A 177 2.82 -37.19 -17.70
C SER A 177 1.29 -37.05 -17.72
N ASN A 178 0.59 -37.31 -16.61
CA ASN A 178 -0.87 -37.29 -16.57
C ASN A 178 -1.42 -35.87 -16.30
N LEU A 179 -2.18 -35.35 -17.25
CA LEU A 179 -2.71 -33.98 -17.22
C LEU A 179 -3.61 -33.68 -16.01
N GLN A 180 -4.44 -34.63 -15.58
CA GLN A 180 -5.32 -34.42 -14.42
C GLN A 180 -4.51 -34.24 -13.14
N THR A 181 -3.46 -35.05 -12.96
CA THR A 181 -2.58 -34.92 -11.79
C THR A 181 -1.78 -33.62 -11.81
N GLN A 182 -1.36 -33.13 -12.97
CA GLN A 182 -0.69 -31.83 -13.09
C GLN A 182 -1.59 -30.67 -12.65
N ILE A 183 -2.86 -30.66 -13.09
CA ILE A 183 -3.84 -29.63 -12.73
C ILE A 183 -4.11 -29.64 -11.22
N LEU A 184 -4.24 -30.82 -10.62
CA LEU A 184 -4.42 -30.98 -9.18
C LEU A 184 -3.22 -30.44 -8.39
N ILE A 185 -2.00 -30.78 -8.83
CA ILE A 185 -0.76 -30.29 -8.21
C ILE A 185 -0.68 -28.76 -8.34
N ALA A 186 -0.93 -28.22 -9.54
CA ALA A 186 -0.92 -26.78 -9.78
C ALA A 186 -1.87 -26.03 -8.84
N ARG A 187 -3.11 -26.52 -8.67
CA ARG A 187 -4.10 -25.88 -7.79
C ARG A 187 -3.73 -25.95 -6.31
N ARG A 188 -3.01 -27.00 -5.87
CA ARG A 188 -2.57 -27.16 -4.47
C ARG A 188 -1.25 -26.45 -4.16
N LEU A 189 -0.43 -26.23 -5.18
CA LEU A 189 0.89 -25.61 -5.04
C LEU A 189 0.80 -24.13 -4.62
N TYR A 190 -0.13 -23.37 -5.19
CA TYR A 190 -0.36 -21.97 -4.84
C TYR A 190 -0.64 -21.75 -3.34
N PRO A 191 -1.66 -22.40 -2.73
CA PRO A 191 -1.93 -22.25 -1.30
C PRO A 191 -0.82 -22.83 -0.42
N PHE A 192 -0.16 -23.91 -0.84
CA PHE A 192 0.95 -24.48 -0.09
C PHE A 192 2.17 -23.55 -0.01
N LEU A 193 2.59 -22.97 -1.14
CA LEU A 193 3.71 -22.03 -1.18
C LEU A 193 3.38 -20.74 -0.40
N LEU A 194 2.15 -20.24 -0.50
CA LEU A 194 1.75 -19.07 0.29
C LEU A 194 1.80 -19.39 1.79
N LEU A 195 1.35 -20.57 2.21
CA LEU A 195 1.42 -21.00 3.61
C LEU A 195 2.87 -21.05 4.12
N ILE A 196 3.82 -21.53 3.31
CA ILE A 196 5.25 -21.51 3.65
C ILE A 196 5.74 -20.06 3.82
N ILE A 197 5.41 -19.17 2.88
CA ILE A 197 5.81 -17.75 2.96
C ILE A 197 5.24 -17.10 4.21
N LEU A 198 3.95 -17.33 4.51
CA LEU A 198 3.27 -16.81 5.69
C LEU A 198 3.96 -17.27 6.98
N VAL A 199 4.28 -18.57 7.09
CA VAL A 199 4.98 -19.14 8.24
C VAL A 199 6.36 -18.51 8.40
N CYS A 200 7.14 -18.38 7.32
CA CYS A 200 8.44 -17.72 7.36
C CYS A 200 8.34 -16.25 7.83
N VAL A 201 7.34 -15.51 7.35
CA VAL A 201 7.09 -14.12 7.80
C VAL A 201 6.73 -14.07 9.28
N LEU A 202 5.85 -14.95 9.75
CA LEU A 202 5.49 -15.02 11.18
C LEU A 202 6.70 -15.38 12.05
N ILE A 203 7.50 -16.38 11.66
CA ILE A 203 8.71 -16.77 12.39
C ILE A 203 9.70 -15.60 12.47
N THR A 204 9.99 -14.95 11.34
CA THR A 204 10.91 -13.79 11.33
C THR A 204 10.39 -12.63 12.16
N PHE A 205 9.07 -12.38 12.15
CA PHE A 205 8.44 -11.38 13.00
C PHE A 205 8.59 -11.73 14.48
N HIS A 206 8.27 -12.97 14.88
CA HIS A 206 8.43 -13.43 16.26
C HIS A 206 9.88 -13.30 16.74
N ILE A 207 10.86 -13.76 15.95
CA ILE A 207 12.29 -13.64 16.29
C ILE A 207 12.68 -12.18 16.53
N ARG A 208 12.21 -11.25 15.68
CA ARG A 208 12.48 -9.82 15.86
C ARG A 208 11.87 -9.26 17.15
N GLN A 209 10.63 -9.64 17.47
CA GLN A 209 9.98 -9.22 18.71
C GLN A 209 10.72 -9.75 19.94
N PHE A 210 11.09 -11.03 19.94
CA PHE A 210 11.89 -11.63 21.01
C PHE A 210 13.24 -10.96 21.19
N ARG A 211 13.92 -10.64 20.08
CA ARG A 211 15.21 -9.93 20.15
C ARG A 211 15.06 -8.54 20.76
N LYS A 212 14.04 -7.77 20.35
CA LYS A 212 13.75 -6.45 20.93
C LYS A 212 13.47 -6.54 22.44
N LEU A 213 12.65 -7.51 22.84
CA LEU A 213 12.32 -7.73 24.24
C LEU A 213 13.55 -8.11 25.06
N TYR A 214 14.40 -9.00 24.51
CA TYR A 214 15.65 -9.40 25.14
C TYR A 214 16.63 -8.22 25.32
N GLU A 215 16.80 -7.40 24.29
CA GLU A 215 17.65 -6.20 24.35
C GLU A 215 17.13 -5.18 25.38
N HIS A 216 15.82 -5.00 25.49
CA HIS A 216 15.20 -4.14 26.51
C HIS A 216 15.52 -4.63 27.93
N ILE A 217 15.26 -5.92 28.21
CA ILE A 217 15.53 -6.53 29.52
C ILE A 217 17.03 -6.44 29.87
N LYS A 218 17.90 -6.67 28.88
CA LYS A 218 19.35 -6.54 29.08
C LYS A 218 19.71 -5.11 29.46
N ASN A 219 19.28 -4.11 28.68
CA ASN A 219 19.59 -2.71 28.95
C ASN A 219 19.08 -2.25 30.32
N ASP A 220 17.89 -2.68 30.74
CA ASP A 220 17.36 -2.38 32.07
C ASP A 220 18.27 -2.91 33.19
N LYS A 221 18.75 -4.16 33.07
CA LYS A 221 19.70 -4.73 34.05
C LYS A 221 21.03 -3.98 34.07
N TYR A 222 21.55 -3.60 32.90
CA TYR A 222 22.78 -2.80 32.82
C TYR A 222 22.63 -1.41 33.45
N LEU A 223 21.48 -0.75 33.25
CA LEU A 223 21.18 0.55 33.86
C LEU A 223 21.09 0.47 35.39
N VAL A 224 20.50 -0.60 35.93
CA VAL A 224 20.49 -0.85 37.38
C VAL A 224 21.90 -1.08 37.91
N GLY A 225 22.72 -1.88 37.22
CA GLY A 225 24.13 -2.09 37.57
C GLY A 225 24.93 -0.79 37.59
N GLN A 226 24.75 0.07 36.60
CA GLN A 226 25.45 1.37 36.53
C GLN A 226 24.97 2.34 37.62
N ARG A 227 23.66 2.35 37.94
CA ARG A 227 23.12 3.15 39.06
C ARG A 227 23.72 2.70 40.39
N LEU A 228 23.84 1.39 40.64
CA LEU A 228 24.43 0.84 41.86
C LEU A 228 25.90 1.27 42.02
N VAL A 229 26.72 1.14 40.98
CA VAL A 229 28.13 1.58 41.01
C VAL A 229 28.25 3.10 41.18
N ASN A 230 27.37 3.88 40.56
CA ASN A 230 27.32 5.33 40.77
C ASN A 230 26.98 5.71 42.21
N TYR A 231 26.09 4.96 42.88
CA TYR A 231 25.83 5.17 44.32
C TYR A 231 27.06 4.87 45.17
N GLU A 232 27.79 3.80 44.85
CA GLU A 232 29.01 3.42 45.56
C GLU A 232 30.10 4.50 45.44
N HIS A 233 30.41 4.97 44.22
CA HIS A 233 31.36 6.07 44.02
C HIS A 233 30.95 7.37 44.72
N ARG A 234 29.65 7.69 44.74
CA ARG A 234 29.15 8.88 45.45
C ARG A 234 29.33 8.74 46.96
N ASN A 235 29.07 7.56 47.50
CA ASN A 235 29.23 7.27 48.93
C ASN A 235 30.71 7.33 49.35
N THR A 236 31.62 6.76 48.56
CA THR A 236 33.07 6.84 48.82
C THR A 236 33.60 8.28 48.77
N ARG A 237 33.16 9.09 47.80
CA ARG A 237 33.55 10.50 47.71
C ARG A 237 33.04 11.32 48.90
N GLN A 238 31.81 11.06 49.35
CA GLN A 238 31.25 11.72 50.54
C GLN A 238 32.05 11.36 51.81
N GLN A 239 32.42 10.09 51.97
CA GLN A 239 33.27 9.65 53.08
C GLN A 239 34.68 10.26 53.05
N GLN A 240 35.30 10.40 51.87
CA GLN A 240 36.58 11.09 51.73
C GLN A 240 36.49 12.58 52.07
N ALA A 241 35.45 13.28 51.60
CA ALA A 241 35.25 14.70 51.88
C ALA A 241 35.07 14.99 53.39
N GLN A 242 34.34 14.12 54.11
CA GLN A 242 34.19 14.23 55.56
C GLN A 242 35.49 13.98 56.34
N ARG A 243 36.35 13.08 55.86
CA ARG A 243 37.66 12.82 56.48
C ARG A 243 38.66 13.96 56.28
N THR A 244 38.55 14.73 55.20
CA THR A 244 39.41 15.89 54.94
C THR A 244 38.97 17.18 55.63
N SER A 245 37.74 17.22 56.15
CA SER A 245 37.19 18.36 56.90
C SER A 245 37.28 18.18 58.43
N SER A 246 37.87 17.08 58.89
CA SER A 246 38.15 16.77 60.31
C SER A 246 39.63 16.93 60.57
#